data_AF-M0A847-F1
#
_entry.id   AF-M0A847-F1
#
_cell.length_a   1.000
_cell.length_b   1.000
_cell.length_c   1.000
_cell.angle_alpha   90.00
_cell.angle_beta   90.00
_cell.angle_gamma   90.00
#
_symmetry.space_group_name_H-M   'P 1'
#
loop_
_entity.id
_entity.type
_entity.pdbx_description
1 polymer ?
#
loop_
_entity_poly.entity_id
_entity_poly.type
_entity_poly.pdbx_seq_one_letter_code
_entity_poly.pdbx_strand_id
1 'polypeptide(L)'
;MSSTDTNNGEDPDKTNINIRLTETFLEDIDATWTDEGYNSRSEFIRDALRDAVRHPELTRQSWKEIAAVEHARRTGDSETFSRDEIRGDEE
;
A
#
# COMPACT_ATOMS: atom_id res chain seq x y z
N MET A 1 17.69 2.53 -28.73
CA MET A 1 16.44 1.76 -28.61
C MET A 1 16.84 0.40 -28.03
N SER A 2 16.72 0.22 -26.72
CA SER A 2 17.00 -1.07 -26.07
C SER A 2 15.67 -1.79 -25.91
N SER A 3 15.37 -2.73 -26.80
CA SER A 3 14.30 -3.70 -26.56
C SER A 3 14.86 -4.74 -25.60
N THR A 4 14.44 -4.68 -24.34
CA THR A 4 14.67 -5.77 -23.40
C THR A 4 13.58 -6.80 -23.64
N ASP A 5 13.90 -7.86 -24.38
CA ASP A 5 13.10 -9.07 -24.46
C ASP A 5 13.08 -9.76 -23.09
N THR A 6 12.04 -9.48 -22.29
CA THR A 6 11.74 -10.26 -21.10
C THR A 6 10.73 -11.34 -21.47
N ASN A 7 11.20 -12.43 -22.07
CA ASN A 7 10.39 -13.64 -22.21
C ASN A 7 11.06 -14.75 -21.40
N ASN A 8 10.65 -14.95 -20.14
CA ASN A 8 10.90 -16.23 -19.45
C ASN A 8 9.94 -16.44 -18.27
N GLY A 9 9.00 -17.37 -18.45
CA GLY A 9 7.98 -17.74 -17.47
C GLY A 9 6.60 -17.48 -18.05
N GLU A 10 5.90 -18.54 -18.44
CA GLU A 10 4.50 -18.51 -18.88
C GLU A 10 3.71 -17.59 -17.95
N ASP A 11 3.20 -16.49 -18.52
CA ASP A 11 2.38 -15.52 -17.80
C ASP A 11 1.27 -16.34 -17.11
N PRO A 12 1.12 -16.28 -15.78
CA PRO A 12 0.18 -17.14 -15.08
C PRO A 12 -1.21 -16.97 -15.66
N ASP A 13 -1.97 -18.06 -15.79
CA ASP A 13 -3.31 -18.03 -16.35
C ASP A 13 -4.16 -16.93 -15.70
N LYS A 14 -4.66 -16.01 -16.53
CA LYS A 14 -5.46 -14.86 -16.10
C LYS A 14 -6.93 -15.17 -16.39
N THR A 15 -7.76 -15.12 -15.35
CA THR A 15 -9.22 -15.17 -15.50
C THR A 15 -9.82 -13.78 -15.36
N ASN A 16 -10.69 -13.40 -16.29
CA ASN A 16 -11.40 -12.13 -16.25
C ASN A 16 -12.58 -12.20 -15.27
N ILE A 17 -12.73 -11.17 -14.45
CA ILE A 17 -13.88 -10.98 -13.57
C ILE A 17 -14.64 -9.71 -13.97
N ASN A 18 -15.95 -9.69 -13.77
CA ASN A 18 -16.78 -8.51 -13.98
C ASN A 18 -17.15 -7.91 -12.62
N ILE A 19 -16.84 -6.62 -12.43
CA ILE A 19 -17.14 -5.88 -11.19
C ILE A 19 -18.04 -4.70 -11.56
N ARG A 20 -19.09 -4.45 -10.77
CA ARG A 20 -19.94 -3.26 -10.89
C ARG A 20 -19.51 -2.20 -9.87
N LEU A 21 -19.30 -0.98 -10.33
CA LEU A 21 -18.92 0.18 -9.52
C LEU A 21 -19.92 1.32 -9.77
N THR A 22 -20.00 2.26 -8.84
CA THR A 22 -20.66 3.55 -9.12
C THR A 22 -19.76 4.37 -10.03
N GLU A 23 -20.35 5.25 -10.86
CA GLU A 23 -19.57 6.11 -11.76
C GLU A 23 -18.60 7.00 -10.99
N THR A 24 -19.05 7.62 -9.90
CA THR A 24 -18.20 8.46 -9.04
C THR A 24 -16.99 7.70 -8.49
N PHE A 25 -17.16 6.44 -8.10
CA PHE A 25 -16.03 5.66 -7.60
C PHE A 25 -15.08 5.22 -8.73
N LEU A 26 -15.60 5.02 -9.94
CA LEU A 26 -14.76 4.77 -11.11
C LEU A 26 -13.90 5.99 -11.46
N GLU A 27 -14.47 7.21 -11.37
CA GLU A 27 -13.75 8.47 -11.53
C GLU A 27 -12.63 8.63 -10.48
N ASP A 28 -12.92 8.32 -9.22
CA ASP A 28 -11.91 8.36 -8.14
C ASP A 28 -10.76 7.37 -8.40
N ILE A 29 -11.07 6.15 -8.86
CA ILE A 29 -10.05 5.16 -9.25
C ILE A 29 -9.21 5.70 -10.39
N ASP A 30 -9.83 6.31 -11.41
CA ASP A 30 -9.14 6.84 -12.58
C ASP A 30 -8.16 7.97 -12.26
N ALA A 31 -8.53 8.85 -11.34
CA ALA A 31 -7.63 9.86 -10.82
C ALA A 31 -6.46 9.21 -10.04
N THR A 32 -6.77 8.25 -9.17
CA THR A 32 -5.79 7.64 -8.25
C THR A 32 -4.71 6.85 -8.98
N TRP A 33 -5.07 5.92 -9.88
CA TRP A 33 -4.06 5.07 -10.53
C TRP A 33 -3.10 5.89 -11.41
N THR A 34 -3.60 6.99 -12.00
CA THR A 34 -2.81 7.90 -12.82
C THR A 34 -1.83 8.69 -11.95
N ASP A 35 -2.29 9.23 -10.81
CA ASP A 35 -1.47 9.98 -9.87
C ASP A 35 -0.37 9.11 -9.23
N GLU A 36 -0.71 7.85 -8.91
CA GLU A 36 0.25 6.87 -8.39
C GLU A 36 1.19 6.28 -9.47
N GLY A 37 0.98 6.61 -10.76
CA GLY A 37 1.90 6.27 -11.85
C GLY A 37 1.81 4.83 -12.36
N TYR A 38 0.67 4.15 -12.18
CA TYR A 38 0.47 2.80 -12.71
C TYR A 38 0.41 2.81 -14.24
N ASN A 39 0.73 1.68 -14.88
CA ASN A 39 0.67 1.58 -16.35
C ASN A 39 -0.78 1.39 -16.86
N SER A 40 -1.67 0.91 -15.99
CA SER A 40 -3.09 0.72 -16.33
C SER A 40 -3.97 0.64 -15.10
N ARG A 41 -5.24 1.02 -15.26
CA ARG A 41 -6.29 0.81 -14.26
C ARG A 41 -6.37 -0.64 -13.76
N SER A 42 -6.26 -1.61 -14.66
CA SER A 42 -6.33 -3.02 -14.29
C SER A 42 -5.14 -3.49 -13.45
N GLU A 43 -3.98 -2.85 -13.59
CA GLU A 43 -2.82 -3.11 -12.74
C GLU A 43 -3.08 -2.63 -11.32
N PHE A 44 -3.49 -1.37 -11.16
CA PHE A 44 -3.88 -0.79 -9.88
C PHE A 44 -4.95 -1.60 -9.15
N ILE A 45 -6.04 -1.97 -9.85
CA ILE A 45 -7.12 -2.77 -9.25
C ILE A 45 -6.59 -4.14 -8.79
N ARG A 46 -5.75 -4.80 -9.59
CA ARG A 46 -5.18 -6.10 -9.20
C ARG A 46 -4.24 -5.98 -8.00
N ASP A 47 -3.47 -4.90 -7.92
CA ASP A 47 -2.55 -4.67 -6.81
C ASP A 47 -3.32 -4.40 -5.50
N ALA A 48 -4.29 -3.49 -5.54
CA ALA A 48 -5.16 -3.21 -4.39
C ALA A 48 -5.90 -4.47 -3.90
N LEU A 49 -6.42 -5.30 -4.81
CA LEU A 49 -7.05 -6.57 -4.44
C LEU A 49 -6.04 -7.57 -3.86
N ARG A 50 -4.81 -7.61 -4.39
CA ARG A 50 -3.75 -8.49 -3.89
C ARG A 50 -3.33 -8.07 -2.49
N ASP A 51 -3.15 -6.78 -2.24
CA ASP A 51 -2.80 -6.25 -0.93
C ASP A 51 -3.89 -6.58 0.10
N ALA A 52 -5.16 -6.31 -0.22
CA ALA A 52 -6.28 -6.63 0.65
C ALA A 52 -6.38 -8.13 1.01
N VAL A 53 -5.96 -9.03 0.10
CA VAL A 53 -6.01 -10.49 0.31
C VAL A 53 -4.75 -11.02 0.99
N ARG A 54 -3.56 -10.51 0.63
CA ARG A 54 -2.26 -11.04 1.10
C ARG A 54 -1.74 -10.36 2.37
N HIS A 55 -2.18 -9.14 2.62
CA HIS A 55 -1.80 -8.35 3.79
C HIS A 55 -3.02 -7.95 4.62
N PRO A 56 -3.92 -8.90 4.99
CA PRO A 56 -5.15 -8.57 5.71
C PRO A 56 -4.88 -8.04 7.14
N GLU A 57 -3.68 -8.28 7.67
CA GLU A 57 -3.26 -7.86 9.01
C GLU A 57 -3.08 -6.34 9.12
N LEU A 58 -2.80 -5.65 8.00
CA LEU A 58 -2.82 -4.19 7.92
C LEU A 58 -4.25 -3.71 7.69
N THR A 59 -5.07 -3.92 8.72
CA THR A 59 -6.42 -3.39 8.74
C THR A 59 -6.40 -1.86 8.63
N ARG A 60 -7.53 -1.27 8.25
CA ARG A 60 -7.71 0.19 8.30
C ARG A 60 -7.39 0.78 9.68
N GLN A 61 -7.56 0.02 10.76
CA GLN A 61 -7.19 0.46 12.12
C GLN A 61 -5.68 0.47 12.31
N SER A 62 -4.98 -0.57 11.86
CA SER A 62 -3.51 -0.63 11.89
C SER A 62 -2.90 0.55 11.13
N TRP A 63 -3.46 0.91 9.97
CA TRP A 63 -3.05 2.11 9.22
C TRP A 63 -3.29 3.42 9.96
N LYS A 64 -4.41 3.55 10.69
CA LYS A 64 -4.68 4.73 11.52
C LYS A 64 -3.73 4.83 12.70
N GLU A 65 -3.38 3.71 13.32
CA GLU A 65 -2.36 3.68 14.38
C GLU A 65 -1.00 4.16 13.84
N ILE A 66 -0.55 3.62 12.70
CA ILE A 66 0.71 4.04 12.07
C ILE A 66 0.68 5.54 11.76
N ALA A 67 -0.42 6.04 11.16
CA ALA A 67 -0.57 7.46 10.84
C ALA A 67 -0.59 8.34 12.10
N ALA A 68 -1.24 7.91 13.18
CA ALA A 68 -1.29 8.63 14.45
C ALA A 68 0.10 8.69 15.11
N VAL A 69 0.83 7.58 15.13
CA VAL A 69 2.20 7.50 15.67
C VAL A 69 3.15 8.40 14.87
N GLU A 70 3.10 8.37 13.54
CA GLU A 70 3.95 9.22 12.70
C GLU A 70 3.59 10.71 12.84
N HIS A 71 2.29 11.05 12.95
CA HIS A 71 1.87 12.42 13.21
C HIS A 71 2.41 12.92 14.55
N ALA A 72 2.20 12.16 15.64
CA ALA A 72 2.70 12.51 16.96
C ALA A 72 4.22 12.71 16.96
N ARG A 73 4.97 11.88 16.20
CA ARG A 73 6.41 12.04 16.02
C ARG A 73 6.80 13.35 15.33
N ARG A 74 6.03 13.77 14.32
CA ARG A 74 6.30 15.03 13.59
C ARG A 74 5.90 16.28 14.37
N THR A 75 4.86 16.20 15.19
CA THR A 75 4.39 17.33 15.99
C THR A 75 5.10 17.46 17.34
N GLY A 76 5.91 16.46 17.72
CA GLY A 76 6.56 16.42 19.03
C GLY A 76 5.62 15.99 20.16
N ASP A 77 4.42 15.49 19.82
CA ASP A 77 3.45 14.94 20.76
C ASP A 77 3.77 13.47 21.13
N SER A 78 4.78 12.85 20.49
CA SER A 78 5.22 11.50 20.82
C SER A 78 6.20 11.50 22.00
N GLU A 79 5.95 10.63 22.97
CA GLU A 79 6.96 10.31 23.98
C GLU A 79 8.10 9.52 23.34
N THR A 80 9.34 9.94 23.59
CA THR A 80 10.55 9.28 23.09
C THR A 80 11.47 8.97 24.25
N PHE A 81 12.02 7.76 24.27
CA PHE A 81 12.93 7.31 25.30
C PHE A 81 14.33 7.14 24.71
N SER A 82 15.37 7.47 25.48
CA SER A 82 16.73 7.14 25.08
C SER A 82 16.94 5.63 25.14
N ARG A 83 17.87 5.12 24.32
CA ARG A 83 18.26 3.70 24.38
C ARG A 83 18.76 3.31 25.78
N ASP A 84 19.55 4.18 26.42
CA ASP A 84 20.13 3.91 27.73
C ASP A 84 19.04 3.86 28.82
N GLU A 85 18.04 4.73 28.70
CA GLU A 85 16.87 4.76 29.58
C GLU A 85 16.04 3.46 29.50
N ILE A 86 15.84 2.92 28.30
CA ILE A 86 15.11 1.65 28.10
C ILE A 86 15.93 0.45 28.56
N ARG A 87 17.25 0.47 28.35
CA ARG A 87 18.11 -0.66 28.72
C ARG A 87 18.15 -0.86 30.25
N GLY A 88 17.86 0.21 31.00
CA GLY A 88 18.14 0.28 32.42
C GLY A 88 19.65 0.29 32.62
N ASP A 89 20.14 1.23 33.43
CA ASP A 89 21.48 1.06 33.99
C ASP A 89 21.42 -0.17 34.90
N GLU A 90 21.77 -1.35 34.37
CA GLU A 90 22.12 -2.52 35.16
C GLU A 90 23.40 -2.17 35.93
N GLU A 91 23.24 -1.66 37.15
CA GLU A 91 24.24 -1.67 38.23
C GLU A 91 24.03 -2.87 39.16
#